data_AF-A0A0Q9PWB5-F1
#
_entry.id   AF-A0A0Q9PWB5-F1
#
_cell.length_a   1.000
_cell.length_b   1.000
_cell.length_c   1.000
_cell.angle_alpha   90.00
_cell.angle_beta   90.00
_cell.angle_gamma   90.00
#
_symmetry.space_group_name_H-M   'P 1'
#
loop_
_entity.id
_entity.type
_entity.pdbx_description
1 polymer ?
#
loop_
_entity_poly.entity_id
_entity_poly.type
_entity_poly.pdbx_seq_one_letter_code
_entity_poly.pdbx_strand_id
1 'polypeptide(L)'
;MTNSNTYYSEGELKKILDIDQDNNRVIFMPNKIFFDLVNCDYFKDRKANATHIAFAFSYLYLASYMYRYAHFQYSEKYTDTKWIDDKIMYKICNTSPDSRGANGKSYITKKNGVLVSLRYLRKESDYPIRYYYPEDNLGNKDFTSPQFSMFSKLIENDALPSDYQREANAKKVNFPVRAFYKDEVSEMENYEDGYFYFPQYTTRIDINIFIWCMARSDLGVIGFYLYSFLKSKCDYFGGNYSSPIDSLVDATGIKSTKLCETLTTLEEYNMITNTHSTFITDLSPDKRVPANTYKVLPYDKFIRQKQTVERRQVVRQVTYDALHRKYLGQSNLNHDDEYDDMDDLSSYIR
;
A
#
# COMPACT_ATOMS: atom_id res chain seq x y z
N MET A 1 -15.24 25.96 0.12
CA MET A 1 -15.37 24.62 0.70
C MET A 1 -15.84 23.69 -0.42
N THR A 2 -14.92 22.94 -1.02
CA THR A 2 -15.24 21.95 -2.06
C THR A 2 -15.94 20.77 -1.41
N ASN A 3 -17.14 20.43 -1.89
CA ASN A 3 -17.87 19.24 -1.46
C ASN A 3 -16.97 18.01 -1.67
N SER A 4 -16.43 17.46 -0.58
CA SER A 4 -15.64 16.24 -0.63
C SER A 4 -16.56 15.08 -1.00
N ASN A 5 -16.33 14.44 -2.15
CA ASN A 5 -17.04 13.22 -2.59
C ASN A 5 -16.64 11.97 -1.77
N THR A 6 -16.13 12.14 -0.55
CA THR A 6 -15.78 11.03 0.35
C THR A 6 -16.94 10.70 1.27
N TYR A 7 -17.06 9.44 1.70
CA TYR A 7 -18.13 9.05 2.65
C TYR A 7 -17.87 9.53 4.07
N TYR A 8 -16.59 9.66 4.44
CA TYR A 8 -16.16 10.04 5.77
C TYR A 8 -15.04 11.08 5.67
N SER A 9 -15.03 12.00 6.63
CA SER A 9 -13.91 12.90 6.90
C SER A 9 -12.76 12.17 7.61
N GLU A 10 -11.59 12.80 7.66
CA GLU A 10 -10.42 12.27 8.39
C GLU A 10 -10.75 11.99 9.87
N GLY A 11 -11.51 12.88 10.52
CA GLY A 11 -11.92 12.72 11.93
C GLY A 11 -12.91 11.57 12.14
N GLU A 12 -13.88 11.41 11.23
CA GLU A 12 -14.81 10.27 11.28
C GLU A 12 -14.09 8.95 11.05
N LEU A 13 -13.15 8.88 10.10
CA LEU A 13 -12.34 7.70 9.87
C LEU A 13 -11.49 7.33 11.09
N LYS A 14 -10.85 8.31 11.74
CA LYS A 14 -10.10 8.08 12.98
C LYS A 14 -10.99 7.54 14.10
N LYS A 15 -12.20 8.08 14.26
CA LYS A 15 -13.19 7.58 15.23
C LYS A 15 -13.66 6.16 14.89
N ILE A 16 -14.00 5.88 13.63
CA ILE A 16 -14.46 4.56 13.18
C ILE A 16 -13.38 3.50 13.35
N LEU A 17 -12.12 3.85 13.10
CA LEU A 17 -10.98 2.93 13.14
C LEU A 17 -10.26 2.91 14.49
N ASP A 18 -10.75 3.64 15.49
CA ASP A 18 -10.15 3.73 16.83
C ASP A 18 -8.66 4.15 16.79
N ILE A 19 -8.40 5.26 16.09
CA ILE A 19 -7.08 5.88 15.99
C ILE A 19 -7.06 7.16 16.82
N ASP A 20 -6.33 7.13 17.92
CA ASP A 20 -5.97 8.32 18.70
C ASP A 20 -4.65 8.95 18.22
N GLN A 21 -4.20 10.00 18.89
CA GLN A 21 -2.97 10.72 18.50
C GLN A 21 -1.68 9.94 18.81
N ASP A 22 -1.73 8.93 19.68
CA ASP A 22 -0.55 8.23 20.21
C ASP A 22 -0.35 6.85 19.58
N ASN A 23 -1.37 6.30 18.91
CA ASN A 23 -1.34 4.97 18.33
C ASN A 23 -0.90 4.97 16.86
N ASN A 24 0.42 4.78 16.65
CA ASN A 24 0.99 4.42 15.35
C ASN A 24 0.70 2.95 15.00
N ARG A 25 -0.56 2.64 14.67
CA ARG A 25 -0.94 1.29 14.20
C ARG A 25 -0.45 1.07 12.77
N VAL A 26 0.23 -0.06 12.56
CA VAL A 26 0.81 -0.43 11.27
C VAL A 26 0.36 -1.81 10.82
N ILE A 27 0.34 -2.00 9.51
CA ILE A 27 0.16 -3.31 8.88
C ILE A 27 1.29 -3.54 7.89
N PHE A 28 1.83 -4.75 7.94
CA PHE A 28 2.81 -5.25 6.98
C PHE A 28 2.05 -5.91 5.84
N MET A 29 2.10 -5.34 4.64
CA MET A 29 1.45 -5.90 3.46
C MET A 29 2.45 -6.68 2.61
N PRO A 30 2.14 -7.91 2.15
CA PRO A 30 3.08 -8.70 1.38
C PRO A 30 3.31 -8.08 0.00
N ASN A 31 4.56 -7.86 -0.41
CA ASN A 31 4.88 -7.18 -1.68
C ASN A 31 4.36 -7.94 -2.91
N LYS A 32 4.18 -9.27 -2.78
CA LYS A 32 3.62 -10.13 -3.83
C LYS A 32 2.20 -9.71 -4.25
N ILE A 33 1.41 -9.09 -3.37
CA ILE A 33 0.03 -8.68 -3.68
C ILE A 33 -0.07 -7.76 -4.89
N PHE A 34 0.92 -6.88 -5.11
CA PHE A 34 0.93 -5.98 -6.27
C PHE A 34 0.96 -6.78 -7.58
N PHE A 35 1.82 -7.80 -7.63
CA PHE A 35 1.91 -8.69 -8.78
C PHE A 35 0.65 -9.54 -8.95
N ASP A 36 0.16 -10.15 -7.86
CA ASP A 36 -1.00 -11.04 -7.91
C ASP A 36 -2.26 -10.29 -8.38
N LEU A 37 -2.48 -9.05 -7.92
CA LEU A 37 -3.64 -8.26 -8.33
C LEU A 37 -3.53 -7.82 -9.79
N VAL A 38 -2.39 -7.33 -10.25
CA VAL A 38 -2.23 -6.88 -11.65
C VAL A 38 -2.39 -8.04 -12.63
N ASN A 39 -1.92 -9.24 -12.25
CA ASN A 39 -1.96 -10.42 -13.12
C ASN A 39 -3.23 -11.26 -12.97
N CYS A 40 -4.17 -10.87 -12.12
CA CYS A 40 -5.39 -11.63 -11.87
C CYS A 40 -6.32 -11.66 -13.11
N ASP A 41 -6.63 -12.87 -13.59
CA ASP A 41 -7.47 -13.06 -14.78
C ASP A 41 -8.90 -12.53 -14.59
N TYR A 42 -9.44 -12.55 -13.38
CA TYR A 42 -10.75 -11.94 -13.09
C TYR A 42 -10.80 -10.45 -13.45
N PHE A 43 -9.70 -9.71 -13.26
CA PHE A 43 -9.65 -8.31 -13.65
C PHE A 43 -9.50 -8.15 -15.15
N LYS A 44 -8.69 -8.99 -15.80
CA LYS A 44 -8.51 -8.98 -17.27
C LYS A 44 -9.83 -9.28 -17.98
N ASP A 45 -10.52 -10.35 -17.59
CA ASP A 45 -11.79 -10.79 -18.17
C ASP A 45 -12.88 -9.73 -18.07
N ARG A 46 -12.91 -9.02 -16.94
CA ARG A 46 -13.89 -7.93 -16.70
C ARG A 46 -13.44 -6.59 -17.27
N LYS A 47 -12.24 -6.49 -17.84
CA LYS A 47 -11.60 -5.23 -18.25
C LYS A 47 -11.62 -4.20 -17.11
N ALA A 48 -11.36 -4.68 -15.89
CA ALA A 48 -11.41 -3.88 -14.69
C ALA A 48 -10.36 -2.76 -14.76
N ASN A 49 -10.74 -1.55 -14.38
CA ASN A 49 -9.81 -0.43 -14.32
C ASN A 49 -8.98 -0.44 -13.02
N ALA A 50 -7.98 0.44 -12.97
CA ALA A 50 -7.08 0.63 -11.82
C ALA A 50 -7.81 0.79 -10.47
N THR A 51 -9.00 1.39 -10.45
CA THR A 51 -9.78 1.58 -9.23
C THR A 51 -10.23 0.27 -8.61
N HIS A 52 -10.44 -0.79 -9.40
CA HIS A 52 -10.78 -2.12 -8.88
C HIS A 52 -9.58 -2.79 -8.22
N ILE A 53 -8.41 -2.75 -8.87
CA ILE A 53 -7.14 -3.25 -8.34
C ILE A 53 -6.81 -2.54 -7.02
N ALA A 54 -6.82 -1.20 -7.06
CA ALA A 54 -6.53 -0.36 -5.91
C ALA A 54 -7.53 -0.57 -4.75
N PHE A 55 -8.81 -0.78 -5.06
CA PHE A 55 -9.81 -1.15 -4.06
C PHE A 55 -9.54 -2.51 -3.44
N ALA A 56 -9.17 -3.53 -4.22
CA ALA A 56 -8.86 -4.86 -3.70
C ALA A 56 -7.70 -4.80 -2.69
N PHE A 57 -6.64 -4.07 -3.04
CA PHE A 57 -5.53 -3.82 -2.13
C PHE A 57 -5.97 -3.07 -0.86
N SER A 58 -6.69 -1.96 -1.01
CA SER A 58 -7.14 -1.11 0.12
C SER A 58 -8.08 -1.88 1.06
N TYR A 59 -8.96 -2.70 0.50
CA TYR A 59 -9.90 -3.51 1.26
C TYR A 59 -9.18 -4.63 2.01
N LEU A 60 -8.22 -5.31 1.38
CA LEU A 60 -7.40 -6.32 2.05
C LEU A 60 -6.56 -5.70 3.18
N TYR A 61 -5.96 -4.52 2.95
CA TYR A 61 -5.26 -3.76 3.99
C TYR A 61 -6.18 -3.49 5.18
N LEU A 62 -7.40 -2.99 4.93
CA LEU A 62 -8.38 -2.70 5.98
C LEU A 62 -8.83 -3.98 6.70
N ALA A 63 -9.09 -5.07 5.99
CA ALA A 63 -9.43 -6.36 6.60
C ALA A 63 -8.31 -6.85 7.53
N SER A 64 -7.06 -6.70 7.09
CA SER A 64 -5.86 -7.06 7.86
C SER A 64 -5.70 -6.18 9.09
N TYR A 65 -5.96 -4.88 8.96
CA TYR A 65 -6.02 -3.94 10.07
C TYR A 65 -7.05 -4.36 11.12
N MET A 66 -8.29 -4.58 10.69
CA MET A 66 -9.38 -4.98 11.58
C MET A 66 -9.04 -6.29 12.31
N TYR A 67 -8.48 -7.27 11.61
CA TYR A 67 -8.11 -8.54 12.21
C TYR A 67 -6.94 -8.40 13.20
N ARG A 68 -5.85 -7.73 12.81
CA ARG A 68 -4.65 -7.57 13.66
C ARG A 68 -4.98 -6.85 14.97
N TYR A 69 -5.89 -5.89 14.93
CA TYR A 69 -6.22 -5.06 16.10
C TYR A 69 -7.58 -5.43 16.74
N ALA A 70 -8.16 -6.58 16.38
CA ALA A 70 -9.46 -7.05 16.86
C ALA A 70 -10.58 -6.00 16.73
N HIS A 71 -10.52 -5.17 15.69
CA HIS A 71 -11.34 -3.97 15.53
C HIS A 71 -12.49 -4.20 14.54
N PHE A 72 -13.62 -4.68 15.06
CA PHE A 72 -14.81 -5.02 14.25
C PHE A 72 -16.04 -4.16 14.56
N GLN A 73 -15.94 -3.24 15.51
CA GLN A 73 -17.05 -2.44 15.98
C GLN A 73 -16.60 -1.00 16.24
N TYR A 74 -17.52 -0.05 16.14
CA TYR A 74 -17.30 1.34 16.50
C TYR A 74 -18.56 1.95 17.12
N SER A 75 -18.38 2.91 18.02
CA SER A 75 -19.51 3.62 18.64
C SER A 75 -19.82 4.91 17.90
N GLU A 76 -21.00 5.01 17.30
CA GLU A 76 -21.44 6.26 16.65
C GLU A 76 -21.85 7.29 17.71
N LYS A 77 -22.55 6.82 18.76
CA LYS A 77 -22.95 7.54 19.97
C LYS A 77 -22.61 6.70 21.20
N TYR A 78 -22.65 7.29 22.40
CA TYR A 78 -22.27 6.64 23.66
C TYR A 78 -22.95 5.29 23.93
N THR A 79 -24.11 5.02 23.34
CA THR A 79 -24.91 3.81 23.57
C THR A 79 -25.13 2.94 22.33
N ASP A 80 -24.66 3.38 21.14
CA ASP A 80 -24.93 2.68 19.87
C ASP A 80 -23.62 2.18 19.26
N THR A 81 -23.37 0.89 19.46
CA THR A 81 -22.20 0.17 18.92
C THR A 81 -22.59 -0.48 17.61
N LYS A 82 -21.92 -0.08 16.53
CA LYS A 82 -22.15 -0.57 15.18
C LYS A 82 -21.05 -1.51 14.75
N TRP A 83 -21.45 -2.56 14.03
CA TRP A 83 -20.53 -3.47 13.38
C TRP A 83 -19.92 -2.84 12.11
N ILE A 84 -18.63 -3.05 11.92
CA ILE A 84 -17.93 -2.74 10.68
C ILE A 84 -18.10 -3.92 9.74
N ASP A 85 -19.20 -3.92 8.99
CA ASP A 85 -19.47 -4.90 7.94
C ASP A 85 -18.89 -4.48 6.57
N ASP A 86 -19.10 -5.30 5.53
CA ASP A 86 -18.60 -5.00 4.18
C ASP A 86 -19.13 -3.66 3.64
N LYS A 87 -20.34 -3.24 4.00
CA LYS A 87 -20.90 -1.96 3.55
C LYS A 87 -20.14 -0.79 4.18
N ILE A 88 -19.83 -0.88 5.47
CA ILE A 88 -18.99 0.13 6.14
C ILE A 88 -17.58 0.10 5.58
N MET A 89 -16.96 -1.07 5.39
CA MET A 89 -15.63 -1.18 4.78
C MET A 89 -15.59 -0.58 3.36
N TYR A 90 -16.65 -0.75 2.55
CA TYR A 90 -16.73 -0.11 1.23
C TYR A 90 -16.77 1.40 1.34
N LYS A 91 -17.59 1.95 2.24
CA LYS A 91 -17.65 3.39 2.48
C LYS A 91 -16.31 3.95 2.94
N ILE A 92 -15.60 3.26 3.84
CA ILE A 92 -14.24 3.60 4.25
C ILE A 92 -13.30 3.64 3.03
N CYS A 93 -13.41 2.68 2.12
CA CYS A 93 -12.66 2.63 0.86
C CYS A 93 -13.26 3.51 -0.26
N ASN A 94 -14.05 4.53 0.08
CA ASN A 94 -14.75 5.43 -0.86
C ASN A 94 -15.48 4.72 -2.01
N THR A 95 -16.13 3.61 -1.71
CA THR A 95 -16.91 2.82 -2.65
C THR A 95 -18.34 2.71 -2.15
N SER A 96 -19.29 2.82 -3.07
CA SER A 96 -20.72 2.69 -2.72
C SER A 96 -21.00 1.36 -2.00
N PRO A 97 -21.79 1.37 -0.92
CA PRO A 97 -22.17 0.13 -0.21
C PRO A 97 -23.00 -0.82 -1.10
N ASP A 98 -23.71 -0.28 -2.09
CA ASP A 98 -24.56 -1.04 -3.03
C ASP A 98 -23.85 -1.28 -4.38
N SER A 99 -22.52 -1.30 -4.34
CA SER A 99 -21.57 -1.53 -5.43
C SER A 99 -21.80 -2.87 -6.16
N ARG A 100 -22.85 -2.93 -6.98
CA ARG A 100 -23.27 -4.07 -7.82
C ARG A 100 -23.16 -3.71 -9.31
N GLY A 101 -23.28 -4.72 -10.16
CA GLY A 101 -23.24 -4.56 -11.62
C GLY A 101 -21.83 -4.53 -12.21
N ALA A 102 -21.71 -4.08 -13.46
CA ALA A 102 -20.45 -4.09 -14.22
C ALA A 102 -19.34 -3.23 -13.58
N ASN A 103 -19.71 -2.05 -13.07
CA ASN A 103 -18.80 -1.12 -12.38
C ASN A 103 -18.76 -1.34 -10.86
N GLY A 104 -19.54 -2.30 -10.35
CA GLY A 104 -19.53 -2.68 -8.95
C GLY A 104 -18.23 -3.39 -8.59
N LYS A 105 -17.79 -3.20 -7.35
CA LYS A 105 -16.60 -3.81 -6.74
C LYS A 105 -16.92 -4.97 -5.80
N SER A 106 -18.20 -5.28 -5.55
CA SER A 106 -18.59 -6.41 -4.70
C SER A 106 -18.09 -7.78 -5.18
N TYR A 107 -17.79 -7.93 -6.47
CA TYR A 107 -17.20 -9.18 -6.99
C TYR A 107 -15.78 -9.43 -6.46
N ILE A 108 -15.12 -8.44 -5.86
CA ILE A 108 -13.77 -8.56 -5.33
C ILE A 108 -13.76 -9.29 -3.99
N THR A 109 -14.79 -9.09 -3.17
CA THR A 109 -14.82 -9.48 -1.75
C THR A 109 -15.88 -10.52 -1.42
N LYS A 110 -16.88 -10.71 -2.31
CA LYS A 110 -17.93 -11.74 -2.14
C LYS A 110 -17.34 -13.15 -2.12
N LYS A 111 -18.16 -14.14 -1.72
CA LYS A 111 -17.83 -15.57 -1.88
C LYS A 111 -17.47 -15.87 -3.33
N ASN A 112 -16.35 -16.56 -3.55
CA ASN A 112 -15.75 -16.84 -4.86
C ASN A 112 -15.39 -15.56 -5.65
N GLY A 113 -15.19 -14.44 -4.96
CA GLY A 113 -14.68 -13.19 -5.51
C GLY A 113 -13.16 -13.19 -5.62
N VAL A 114 -12.59 -12.11 -6.16
CA VAL A 114 -11.15 -11.99 -6.48
C VAL A 114 -10.24 -12.29 -5.29
N LEU A 115 -10.48 -11.65 -4.13
CA LEU A 115 -9.60 -11.86 -2.98
C LEU A 115 -9.76 -13.26 -2.37
N VAL A 116 -10.91 -13.90 -2.55
CA VAL A 116 -11.14 -15.28 -2.12
C VAL A 116 -10.48 -16.27 -3.08
N SER A 117 -10.59 -16.06 -4.40
CA SER A 117 -9.95 -16.92 -5.40
C SER A 117 -8.44 -16.83 -5.37
N LEU A 118 -7.89 -15.64 -5.09
CA LEU A 118 -6.46 -15.43 -4.83
C LEU A 118 -6.00 -15.89 -3.43
N ARG A 119 -6.92 -16.44 -2.61
CA ARG A 119 -6.63 -16.94 -1.25
C ARG A 119 -6.05 -15.87 -0.32
N TYR A 120 -6.43 -14.61 -0.49
CA TYR A 120 -6.11 -13.52 0.44
C TYR A 120 -7.18 -13.32 1.49
N LEU A 121 -8.41 -13.76 1.23
CA LEU A 121 -9.56 -13.50 2.08
C LEU A 121 -10.46 -14.73 2.21
N ARG A 122 -10.98 -14.99 3.40
CA ARG A 122 -12.06 -15.94 3.66
C ARG A 122 -13.06 -15.32 4.63
N LYS A 123 -14.30 -15.80 4.64
CA LYS A 123 -15.32 -15.39 5.62
C LYS A 123 -15.36 -16.38 6.77
N GLU A 124 -15.25 -15.89 8.00
CA GLU A 124 -15.25 -16.71 9.22
C GLU A 124 -16.13 -16.11 10.30
N SER A 125 -16.73 -16.96 11.13
CA SER A 125 -17.51 -16.55 12.31
C SER A 125 -16.68 -16.52 13.59
N ASP A 126 -15.52 -17.17 13.60
CA ASP A 126 -14.58 -17.02 14.70
C ASP A 126 -13.59 -15.91 14.33
N TYR A 127 -13.40 -14.98 15.26
CA TYR A 127 -12.63 -13.76 15.03
C TYR A 127 -12.02 -13.27 16.35
N PRO A 128 -10.93 -12.50 16.28
CA PRO A 128 -10.28 -12.00 17.47
C PRO A 128 -11.16 -10.94 18.14
N ILE A 129 -11.37 -11.10 19.43
CA ILE A 129 -12.01 -10.12 20.32
C ILE A 129 -10.97 -9.29 21.09
N ARG A 130 -9.75 -9.81 21.16
CA ARG A 130 -8.61 -9.17 21.80
C ARG A 130 -7.33 -9.62 21.12
N TYR A 131 -6.37 -8.71 21.04
CA TYR A 131 -5.00 -9.02 20.67
C TYR A 131 -4.05 -8.64 21.81
N TYR A 132 -2.91 -9.30 21.89
CA TYR A 132 -1.83 -8.98 22.81
C TYR A 132 -0.49 -9.42 22.21
N TYR A 133 0.60 -8.88 22.73
CA TYR A 133 1.94 -9.30 22.34
C TYR A 133 2.53 -10.12 23.48
N PRO A 134 3.09 -11.31 23.21
CA PRO A 134 3.79 -12.10 24.21
C PRO A 134 4.88 -11.28 24.88
N GLU A 135 5.01 -11.44 26.19
CA GLU A 135 6.07 -10.85 26.99
C GLU A 135 7.04 -11.97 27.40
N ASP A 136 8.35 -11.72 27.28
CA ASP A 136 9.36 -12.61 27.84
C ASP A 136 9.43 -12.47 29.38
N ASN A 137 10.27 -13.28 30.03
CA ASN A 137 10.45 -13.23 31.49
C ASN A 137 11.02 -11.89 32.01
N LEU A 138 11.48 -11.00 31.13
CA LEU A 138 12.00 -9.68 31.45
C LEU A 138 10.99 -8.56 31.12
N GLY A 139 9.78 -8.91 30.64
CA GLY A 139 8.73 -7.97 30.26
C GLY A 139 8.93 -7.36 28.87
N ASN A 140 9.86 -7.87 28.05
CA ASN A 140 10.03 -7.41 26.68
C ASN A 140 8.92 -7.99 25.81
N LYS A 141 8.20 -7.11 25.10
CA LYS A 141 7.13 -7.49 24.18
C LYS A 141 7.69 -7.89 22.82
N ASP A 142 7.28 -9.05 22.32
CA ASP A 142 7.46 -9.40 20.92
C ASP A 142 6.36 -8.75 20.06
N PHE A 143 6.65 -7.56 19.54
CA PHE A 143 5.74 -6.84 18.63
C PHE A 143 5.58 -7.49 17.24
N THR A 144 6.38 -8.52 16.93
CA THR A 144 6.34 -9.22 15.66
C THR A 144 5.35 -10.37 15.66
N SER A 145 4.92 -10.87 16.82
CA SER A 145 4.04 -12.05 16.91
C SER A 145 2.76 -11.74 17.69
N PRO A 146 1.76 -11.06 17.11
CA PRO A 146 0.51 -10.80 17.80
C PRO A 146 -0.19 -12.13 18.12
N GLN A 147 -0.72 -12.24 19.33
CA GLN A 147 -1.55 -13.35 19.78
C GLN A 147 -2.99 -12.88 19.95
N PHE A 148 -3.92 -13.79 19.76
CA PHE A 148 -5.34 -13.47 19.72
C PHE A 148 -6.14 -14.27 20.76
N SER A 149 -7.04 -13.57 21.45
CA SER A 149 -8.17 -14.23 22.10
C SER A 149 -9.31 -14.28 21.09
N MET A 150 -9.69 -15.49 20.70
CA MET A 150 -10.75 -15.74 19.72
C MET A 150 -12.12 -15.71 20.38
N PHE A 151 -13.15 -15.43 19.60
CA PHE A 151 -14.54 -15.39 20.05
C PHE A 151 -15.02 -16.77 20.55
N SER A 152 -14.60 -17.85 19.89
CA SER A 152 -14.86 -19.24 20.31
C SER A 152 -14.53 -19.50 21.79
N LYS A 153 -13.42 -18.95 22.30
CA LYS A 153 -13.02 -19.09 23.71
C LYS A 153 -14.00 -18.45 24.70
N LEU A 154 -14.77 -17.44 24.31
CA LEU A 154 -15.83 -16.89 25.18
C LEU A 154 -17.04 -17.83 25.27
N ILE A 155 -17.36 -18.52 24.17
CA ILE A 155 -18.47 -19.48 24.12
C ILE A 155 -18.12 -20.70 24.97
N GLU A 156 -16.91 -21.26 24.83
CA GLU A 156 -16.46 -22.45 25.57
C GLU A 156 -16.51 -22.26 27.09
N ASN A 157 -16.30 -21.03 27.58
CA ASN A 157 -16.34 -20.70 29.00
C ASN A 157 -17.74 -20.35 29.52
N ASP A 158 -18.79 -20.54 28.71
CA ASP A 158 -20.19 -20.17 28.99
C ASP A 158 -20.34 -18.71 29.46
N ALA A 159 -19.43 -17.84 29.00
CA ALA A 159 -19.26 -16.48 29.50
C ALA A 159 -20.29 -15.50 28.91
N LEU A 160 -21.13 -15.95 27.97
CA LEU A 160 -22.11 -15.13 27.27
C LEU A 160 -23.51 -15.77 27.31
N PRO A 161 -24.58 -15.01 27.55
CA PRO A 161 -25.94 -15.52 27.43
C PRO A 161 -26.22 -16.06 26.02
N SER A 162 -27.09 -17.07 25.90
CA SER A 162 -27.39 -17.79 24.65
C SER A 162 -27.79 -16.89 23.47
N ASP A 163 -28.51 -15.80 23.73
CA ASP A 163 -28.96 -14.88 22.69
C ASP A 163 -27.79 -14.09 22.07
N TYR A 164 -26.81 -13.71 22.90
CA TYR A 164 -25.57 -13.06 22.44
C TYR A 164 -24.71 -14.02 21.61
N GLN A 165 -24.64 -15.29 22.02
CA GLN A 165 -23.91 -16.31 21.25
C GLN A 165 -24.52 -16.47 19.85
N ARG A 166 -25.85 -16.50 19.75
CA ARG A 166 -26.56 -16.64 18.46
C ARG A 166 -26.32 -15.47 17.52
N GLU A 167 -26.42 -14.23 18.03
CA GLU A 167 -26.19 -13.03 17.22
C GLU A 167 -24.74 -12.94 16.73
N ALA A 168 -23.78 -13.25 17.60
CA ALA A 168 -22.37 -13.21 17.26
C ALA A 168 -21.98 -14.32 16.26
N ASN A 169 -22.49 -15.54 16.41
CA ASN A 169 -22.28 -16.64 15.47
C ASN A 169 -22.84 -16.36 14.07
N ALA A 170 -23.87 -15.52 13.96
CA ALA A 170 -24.42 -15.08 12.69
C ALA A 170 -23.51 -14.07 11.96
N LYS A 171 -22.57 -13.42 12.66
CA LYS A 171 -21.64 -12.48 12.05
C LYS A 171 -20.51 -13.24 11.35
N LYS A 172 -20.11 -12.74 10.18
CA LYS A 172 -18.96 -13.23 9.43
C LYS A 172 -18.00 -12.08 9.19
N VAL A 173 -16.75 -12.22 9.62
CA VAL A 173 -15.68 -11.25 9.37
C VAL A 173 -14.84 -11.68 8.18
N ASN A 174 -14.01 -10.75 7.71
CA ASN A 174 -13.03 -10.99 6.66
C ASN A 174 -11.71 -11.47 7.28
N PHE A 175 -11.43 -12.78 7.17
CA PHE A 175 -10.17 -13.40 7.60
C PHE A 175 -9.08 -13.18 6.54
N PRO A 176 -7.98 -12.47 6.86
CA PRO A 176 -6.88 -12.25 5.94
C PRO A 176 -5.96 -13.47 5.89
N VAL A 177 -6.27 -14.45 5.04
CA VAL A 177 -5.59 -15.77 5.00
C VAL A 177 -4.07 -15.65 4.96
N ARG A 178 -3.53 -14.79 4.09
CA ARG A 178 -2.07 -14.61 3.94
C ARG A 178 -1.39 -13.93 5.11
N ALA A 179 -2.16 -13.33 6.02
CA ALA A 179 -1.62 -12.79 7.26
C ALA A 179 -1.15 -13.91 8.19
N PHE A 180 -1.86 -15.04 8.18
CA PHE A 180 -1.57 -16.20 9.02
C PHE A 180 -0.76 -17.26 8.30
N TYR A 181 -1.00 -17.49 7.01
CA TYR A 181 -0.39 -18.59 6.24
C TYR A 181 0.22 -18.09 4.93
N LYS A 182 1.52 -18.28 4.72
CA LYS A 182 2.20 -17.77 3.51
C LYS A 182 1.65 -18.39 2.22
N ASP A 183 1.28 -19.67 2.27
CA ASP A 183 0.82 -20.48 1.14
C ASP A 183 -0.25 -21.51 1.57
N GLU A 184 -0.73 -22.32 0.61
CA GLU A 184 -1.79 -23.31 0.85
C GLU A 184 -1.30 -24.49 1.71
N VAL A 185 -0.03 -24.88 1.58
CA VAL A 185 0.56 -25.95 2.39
C VAL A 185 0.56 -25.53 3.85
N SER A 186 1.00 -24.30 4.12
CA SER A 186 1.03 -23.74 5.47
C SER A 186 -0.38 -23.61 6.07
N GLU A 187 -1.38 -23.28 5.26
CA GLU A 187 -2.79 -23.28 5.69
C GLU A 187 -3.30 -24.70 6.01
N MET A 188 -2.98 -25.69 5.18
CA MET A 188 -3.39 -27.09 5.39
C MET A 188 -2.75 -27.73 6.63
N GLU A 189 -1.48 -27.42 6.87
CA GLU A 189 -0.70 -27.91 8.01
C GLU A 189 -0.91 -27.05 9.27
N ASN A 190 -1.70 -25.97 9.18
CA ASN A 190 -1.91 -25.00 10.25
C ASN A 190 -0.57 -24.43 10.79
N TYR A 191 0.37 -24.19 9.88
CA TYR A 191 1.68 -23.60 10.17
C TYR A 191 1.61 -22.09 9.97
N GLU A 192 1.55 -21.35 11.08
CA GLU A 192 1.35 -19.89 11.09
C GLU A 192 2.62 -19.12 10.70
N ASP A 193 2.88 -19.03 9.40
CA ASP A 193 4.06 -18.37 8.84
C ASP A 193 3.77 -17.18 7.91
N GLY A 194 2.56 -16.65 8.00
CA GLY A 194 2.12 -15.49 7.23
C GLY A 194 2.72 -14.16 7.68
N TYR A 195 2.34 -13.08 6.99
CA TYR A 195 2.96 -11.76 7.16
C TYR A 195 2.67 -11.08 8.51
N PHE A 196 1.79 -11.63 9.35
CA PHE A 196 1.65 -11.15 10.73
C PHE A 196 2.82 -11.56 11.61
N TYR A 197 3.49 -12.68 11.30
CA TYR A 197 4.57 -13.29 12.08
C TYR A 197 5.92 -13.17 11.37
N PHE A 198 5.91 -13.24 10.04
CA PHE A 198 7.10 -13.21 9.19
C PHE A 198 7.03 -12.01 8.22
N PRO A 199 7.48 -10.81 8.64
CA PRO A 199 7.35 -9.60 7.83
C PRO A 199 8.38 -9.53 6.69
N GLN A 200 9.15 -10.58 6.40
CA GLN A 200 10.06 -10.59 5.26
C GLN A 200 9.28 -10.37 3.96
N TYR A 201 9.84 -9.57 3.05
CA TYR A 201 9.21 -9.22 1.76
C TYR A 201 7.83 -8.55 1.90
N THR A 202 7.60 -7.86 3.01
CA THR A 202 6.43 -7.01 3.21
C THR A 202 6.80 -5.53 3.17
N THR A 203 5.79 -4.69 3.09
CA THR A 203 5.89 -3.24 3.26
C THR A 203 5.12 -2.82 4.50
N ARG A 204 5.80 -2.18 5.45
CA ARG A 204 5.17 -1.54 6.61
C ARG A 204 4.39 -0.31 6.16
N ILE A 205 3.09 -0.27 6.41
CA ILE A 205 2.22 0.86 6.06
C ILE A 205 1.48 1.32 7.32
N ASP A 206 1.47 2.64 7.53
CA ASP A 206 0.81 3.29 8.66
C ASP A 206 -0.68 3.53 8.37
N ILE A 207 -1.54 3.27 9.35
CA ILE A 207 -2.98 3.51 9.22
C ILE A 207 -3.31 4.98 8.92
N ASN A 208 -2.50 5.92 9.39
CA ASN A 208 -2.70 7.34 9.11
C ASN A 208 -2.52 7.66 7.63
N ILE A 209 -1.68 6.91 6.90
CA ILE A 209 -1.52 7.05 5.45
C ILE A 209 -2.80 6.57 4.75
N PHE A 210 -3.36 5.44 5.18
CA PHE A 210 -4.63 4.94 4.67
C PHE A 210 -5.76 5.96 4.90
N ILE A 211 -5.91 6.44 6.13
CA ILE A 211 -6.91 7.45 6.51
C ILE A 211 -6.72 8.73 5.69
N TRP A 212 -5.48 9.18 5.52
CA TRP A 212 -5.17 10.38 4.75
C TRP A 212 -5.66 10.30 3.32
N CYS A 213 -5.39 9.16 2.64
CA CYS A 213 -5.84 8.92 1.29
C CYS A 213 -7.36 8.77 1.19
N MET A 214 -8.01 8.04 2.11
CA MET A 214 -9.47 7.86 2.08
C MET A 214 -10.24 9.14 2.45
N ALA A 215 -9.65 10.07 3.21
CA ALA A 215 -10.26 11.35 3.51
C ALA A 215 -10.20 12.36 2.35
N ARG A 216 -9.53 12.04 1.24
CA ARG A 216 -9.29 12.94 0.10
C ARG A 216 -9.76 12.32 -1.20
N SER A 217 -10.72 12.95 -1.86
CA SER A 217 -11.38 12.41 -3.06
C SER A 217 -10.46 12.30 -4.29
N ASP A 218 -9.39 13.10 -4.33
CA ASP A 218 -8.39 13.11 -5.41
C ASP A 218 -7.26 12.09 -5.21
N LEU A 219 -7.14 11.50 -4.01
CA LEU A 219 -6.27 10.36 -3.72
C LEU A 219 -7.06 9.05 -3.69
N GLY A 220 -7.91 8.87 -2.67
CA GLY A 220 -8.70 7.67 -2.44
C GLY A 220 -7.87 6.37 -2.50
N VAL A 221 -8.51 5.30 -2.99
CA VAL A 221 -7.87 3.98 -3.11
C VAL A 221 -6.69 3.97 -4.06
N ILE A 222 -6.73 4.73 -5.17
CA ILE A 222 -5.64 4.75 -6.16
C ILE A 222 -4.39 5.41 -5.57
N GLY A 223 -4.55 6.55 -4.90
CA GLY A 223 -3.46 7.23 -4.20
C GLY A 223 -2.82 6.33 -3.14
N PHE A 224 -3.64 5.67 -2.32
CA PHE A 224 -3.15 4.73 -1.30
C PHE A 224 -2.40 3.55 -1.91
N TYR A 225 -2.95 2.94 -2.96
CA TYR A 225 -2.34 1.81 -3.66
C TYR A 225 -1.00 2.18 -4.29
N LEU A 226 -0.95 3.30 -5.02
CA LEU A 226 0.29 3.76 -5.67
C LEU A 226 1.35 4.15 -4.65
N TYR A 227 0.98 4.88 -3.59
CA TYR A 227 1.91 5.19 -2.49
C TYR A 227 2.49 3.91 -1.89
N SER A 228 1.64 2.92 -1.60
CA SER A 228 2.05 1.65 -1.01
C SER A 228 2.98 0.85 -1.94
N PHE A 229 2.70 0.86 -3.25
CA PHE A 229 3.57 0.26 -4.25
C PHE A 229 4.94 0.94 -4.29
N LEU A 230 4.98 2.28 -4.39
CA LEU A 230 6.23 3.04 -4.41
C LEU A 230 7.03 2.81 -3.14
N LYS A 231 6.35 2.76 -1.98
CA LYS A 231 6.99 2.45 -0.70
C LYS A 231 7.64 1.06 -0.72
N SER A 232 6.94 0.04 -1.22
CA SER A 232 7.51 -1.31 -1.35
C SER A 232 8.78 -1.35 -2.18
N LYS A 233 8.84 -0.55 -3.26
CA LYS A 233 10.01 -0.47 -4.12
C LYS A 233 11.12 0.35 -3.48
N CYS A 234 10.81 1.47 -2.84
CA CYS A 234 11.80 2.26 -2.11
C CYS A 234 12.43 1.43 -0.98
N ASP A 235 11.62 0.72 -0.18
CA ASP A 235 12.11 -0.14 0.90
C ASP A 235 13.04 -1.24 0.35
N TYR A 236 12.74 -1.79 -0.83
CA TYR A 236 13.59 -2.79 -1.50
C TYR A 236 14.90 -2.22 -2.08
N PHE A 237 14.86 -1.01 -2.64
CA PHE A 237 16.00 -0.36 -3.34
C PHE A 237 16.77 0.66 -2.48
N GLY A 238 16.68 0.59 -1.15
CA GLY A 238 17.47 1.45 -0.26
C GLY A 238 17.01 2.91 -0.18
N GLY A 239 15.71 3.15 -0.36
CA GLY A 239 15.04 4.43 -0.11
C GLY A 239 14.65 5.22 -1.35
N ASN A 240 15.18 4.87 -2.53
CA ASN A 240 14.84 5.51 -3.80
C ASN A 240 14.47 4.45 -4.83
N TYR A 241 13.50 4.74 -5.69
CA TYR A 241 13.09 3.86 -6.77
C TYR A 241 13.10 4.61 -8.11
N SER A 242 14.03 4.25 -8.99
CA SER A 242 14.10 4.82 -10.34
C SER A 242 13.33 3.95 -11.33
N SER A 243 12.30 4.51 -11.98
CA SER A 243 11.46 3.79 -12.94
C SER A 243 10.88 4.72 -13.99
N PRO A 244 10.83 4.31 -15.27
CA PRO A 244 10.04 5.04 -16.26
C PRO A 244 8.54 4.86 -15.95
N ILE A 245 7.73 5.75 -16.53
CA ILE A 245 6.27 5.75 -16.38
C ILE A 245 5.68 4.45 -16.92
N ASP A 246 6.14 3.97 -18.07
CA ASP A 246 5.58 2.75 -18.68
C ASP A 246 5.79 1.51 -17.79
N SER A 247 6.96 1.36 -17.16
CA SER A 247 7.18 0.28 -16.20
C SER A 247 6.29 0.40 -14.95
N LEU A 248 5.96 1.62 -14.52
CA LEU A 248 4.98 1.82 -13.45
C LEU A 248 3.56 1.46 -13.88
N VAL A 249 3.19 1.76 -15.13
CA VAL A 249 1.89 1.37 -15.71
C VAL A 249 1.76 -0.15 -15.67
N ASP A 250 2.77 -0.86 -16.16
CA ASP A 250 2.78 -2.32 -16.19
C ASP A 250 2.76 -2.93 -14.79
N ALA A 251 3.55 -2.39 -13.86
CA ALA A 251 3.67 -2.93 -12.52
C ALA A 251 2.46 -2.63 -11.61
N THR A 252 1.66 -1.62 -11.92
CA THR A 252 0.53 -1.19 -11.08
C THR A 252 -0.82 -1.45 -11.72
N GLY A 253 -0.90 -1.60 -13.04
CA GLY A 253 -2.15 -1.64 -13.81
C GLY A 253 -2.85 -0.28 -13.91
N ILE A 254 -2.20 0.82 -13.48
CA ILE A 254 -2.74 2.18 -13.58
C ILE A 254 -2.39 2.75 -14.95
N LYS A 255 -3.41 3.14 -15.74
CA LYS A 255 -3.20 3.79 -17.05
C LYS A 255 -2.34 5.04 -16.91
N SER A 256 -1.45 5.27 -17.88
CA SER A 256 -0.45 6.36 -17.90
C SER A 256 -1.01 7.72 -17.47
N THR A 257 -2.12 8.18 -18.07
CA THR A 257 -2.76 9.46 -17.69
C THR A 257 -3.11 9.51 -16.21
N LYS A 258 -3.80 8.48 -15.69
CA LYS A 258 -4.22 8.44 -14.29
C LYS A 258 -3.05 8.27 -13.34
N LEU A 259 -2.03 7.53 -13.76
CA LEU A 259 -0.79 7.35 -13.01
C LEU A 259 -0.08 8.69 -12.82
N CYS A 260 0.13 9.45 -13.89
CA CYS A 260 0.75 10.79 -13.85
C CYS A 260 -0.05 11.78 -12.99
N GLU A 261 -1.39 11.80 -13.13
CA GLU A 261 -2.25 12.59 -12.25
C GLU A 261 -2.06 12.20 -10.79
N THR A 262 -2.05 10.90 -10.48
CA THR A 262 -1.94 10.42 -9.11
C THR A 262 -0.57 10.71 -8.52
N LEU A 263 0.52 10.51 -9.29
CA LEU A 263 1.88 10.91 -8.90
C LEU A 263 1.92 12.40 -8.57
N THR A 264 1.37 13.24 -9.46
CA THR A 264 1.29 14.69 -9.24
C THR A 264 0.56 15.02 -7.94
N THR A 265 -0.62 14.43 -7.69
CA THR A 265 -1.37 14.65 -6.44
C THR A 265 -0.59 14.18 -5.21
N LEU A 266 0.14 13.05 -5.28
CA LEU A 266 0.99 12.58 -4.18
C LEU A 266 2.12 13.58 -3.88
N GLU A 267 2.74 14.16 -4.91
CA GLU A 267 3.77 15.20 -4.78
C GLU A 267 3.19 16.52 -4.22
N GLU A 268 2.01 16.93 -4.68
CA GLU A 268 1.29 18.11 -4.20
C GLU A 268 0.97 18.02 -2.70
N TYR A 269 0.73 16.80 -2.18
CA TYR A 269 0.52 16.55 -0.75
C TYR A 269 1.82 16.21 0.02
N ASN A 270 2.99 16.35 -0.62
CA ASN A 270 4.30 16.02 -0.05
C ASN A 270 4.37 14.58 0.49
N MET A 271 3.71 13.65 -0.20
CA MET A 271 3.73 12.22 0.12
C MET A 271 4.90 11.51 -0.56
N ILE A 272 5.35 12.02 -1.70
CA ILE A 272 6.51 11.54 -2.45
C ILE A 272 7.32 12.72 -2.98
N THR A 273 8.56 12.47 -3.36
CA THR A 273 9.37 13.37 -4.20
C THR A 273 9.72 12.67 -5.51
N ASN A 274 9.84 13.44 -6.59
CA ASN A 274 10.18 12.96 -7.92
C ASN A 274 11.27 13.84 -8.54
N THR A 275 12.26 13.24 -9.20
CA THR A 275 13.33 14.02 -9.87
C THR A 275 12.87 14.67 -11.19
N HIS A 276 11.69 14.32 -11.71
CA HIS A 276 11.13 14.84 -12.96
C HIS A 276 12.12 14.83 -14.14
N SER A 277 12.89 13.74 -14.28
CA SER A 277 13.93 13.59 -15.31
C SER A 277 13.39 13.96 -16.70
N THR A 278 14.16 14.77 -17.42
CA THR A 278 13.80 15.37 -18.71
C THR A 278 13.39 14.32 -19.72
N PHE A 279 12.26 14.55 -20.40
CA PHE A 279 11.84 13.74 -21.52
C PHE A 279 12.38 14.32 -22.83
N ILE A 280 13.11 13.48 -23.56
CA ILE A 280 13.74 13.86 -24.82
C ILE A 280 12.94 13.28 -25.97
N THR A 281 12.39 14.13 -26.83
CA THR A 281 11.75 13.67 -28.07
C THR A 281 12.82 13.27 -29.08
N ASP A 282 12.51 12.26 -29.88
CA ASP A 282 13.38 11.78 -30.97
C ASP A 282 14.75 11.31 -30.46
N LEU A 283 14.79 10.80 -29.21
CA LEU A 283 16.00 10.23 -28.63
C LEU A 283 16.42 9.00 -29.44
N SER A 284 17.63 9.05 -29.97
CA SER A 284 18.22 7.95 -30.72
C SER A 284 18.26 6.65 -29.87
N PRO A 285 17.97 5.47 -30.44
CA PRO A 285 17.86 4.21 -29.68
C PRO A 285 19.13 3.80 -28.91
N ASP A 286 20.30 4.26 -29.34
CA ASP A 286 21.60 4.05 -28.68
C ASP A 286 21.82 4.94 -27.46
N LYS A 287 21.03 6.02 -27.32
CA LYS A 287 21.14 6.97 -26.20
C LYS A 287 20.15 6.62 -25.09
N ARG A 288 20.62 6.72 -23.85
CA ARG A 288 19.80 6.48 -22.66
C ARG A 288 19.89 7.65 -21.70
N VAL A 289 18.76 8.00 -21.10
CA VAL A 289 18.66 9.03 -20.06
C VAL A 289 18.15 8.44 -18.74
N PRO A 290 18.48 9.06 -17.60
CA PRO A 290 17.94 8.65 -16.32
C PRO A 290 16.41 8.65 -16.32
N ALA A 291 15.83 7.60 -15.75
CA ALA A 291 14.41 7.57 -15.45
C ALA A 291 14.06 8.56 -14.31
N ASN A 292 12.76 8.75 -14.06
CA ASN A 292 12.33 9.43 -12.84
C ASN A 292 12.76 8.62 -11.63
N THR A 293 13.22 9.29 -10.58
CA THR A 293 13.49 8.68 -9.28
C THR A 293 12.46 9.16 -8.28
N TYR A 294 11.79 8.19 -7.66
CA TYR A 294 10.76 8.39 -6.67
C TYR A 294 11.30 8.08 -5.28
N LYS A 295 10.91 8.88 -4.31
CA LYS A 295 11.13 8.62 -2.88
C LYS A 295 9.84 8.86 -2.13
N VAL A 296 9.48 7.95 -1.23
CA VAL A 296 8.30 8.12 -0.38
C VAL A 296 8.66 8.86 0.91
N LEU A 297 7.75 9.69 1.38
CA LEU A 297 7.87 10.42 2.64
C LEU A 297 6.96 9.80 3.70
N PRO A 298 7.34 9.83 4.99
CA PRO A 298 6.49 9.38 6.07
C PRO A 298 5.33 10.36 6.34
N TYR A 299 4.30 9.88 7.05
CA TYR A 299 3.05 10.62 7.29
C TYR A 299 3.26 12.00 7.93
N ASP A 300 4.24 12.16 8.82
CA ASP A 300 4.57 13.43 9.49
C ASP A 300 5.06 14.52 8.53
N LYS A 301 5.40 14.17 7.29
CA LYS A 301 5.80 15.12 6.24
C LYS A 301 4.66 15.54 5.33
N PHE A 302 3.48 14.92 5.43
CA PHE A 302 2.38 15.23 4.52
C PHE A 302 1.83 16.64 4.83
N ILE A 303 1.53 17.39 3.78
CA ILE A 303 1.00 18.76 3.91
C ILE A 303 -0.49 18.79 3.58
N ARG A 304 -1.28 19.56 4.34
CA ARG A 304 -2.74 19.62 4.13
C ARG A 304 -3.12 20.44 2.90
N GLN A 305 -2.35 21.49 2.62
CA GLN A 305 -2.55 22.35 1.46
C GLN A 305 -1.63 21.91 0.34
N LYS A 306 -2.17 21.78 -0.86
CA LYS A 306 -1.40 21.37 -2.04
C LYS A 306 -0.32 22.39 -2.35
N GLN A 307 0.91 21.92 -2.52
CA GLN A 307 1.99 22.73 -3.06
C GLN A 307 2.01 22.68 -4.58
N THR A 308 2.58 23.71 -5.22
CA THR A 308 2.93 23.62 -6.63
C THR A 308 4.09 22.66 -6.81
N VAL A 309 3.97 21.75 -7.77
CA VAL A 309 5.00 20.76 -8.10
C VAL A 309 5.63 21.09 -9.45
N GLU A 310 6.90 20.77 -9.59
CA GLU A 310 7.60 20.93 -10.85
C GLU A 310 6.99 20.01 -11.92
N ARG A 311 7.07 20.46 -13.17
CA ARG A 311 6.66 19.64 -14.30
C ARG A 311 7.89 19.17 -15.04
N ARG A 312 7.85 17.89 -15.43
CA ARG A 312 8.84 17.31 -16.32
C ARG A 312 9.02 18.19 -17.56
N GLN A 313 10.28 18.52 -17.83
CA GLN A 313 10.65 19.25 -19.05
C GLN A 313 10.61 18.30 -20.26
N VAL A 314 10.13 18.82 -21.38
CA VAL A 314 10.12 18.13 -22.68
C VAL A 314 11.00 18.92 -23.63
N VAL A 315 12.06 18.30 -24.14
CA VAL A 315 13.03 18.94 -25.05
C VAL A 315 13.33 18.03 -26.24
N ARG A 316 13.78 18.60 -27.35
CA ARG A 316 14.31 17.81 -28.48
C ARG A 316 15.71 17.32 -28.16
N GLN A 317 16.13 16.21 -28.76
CA GLN A 317 17.47 15.67 -28.56
C GLN A 317 18.57 16.70 -28.83
N VAL A 318 18.48 17.47 -29.93
CA VAL A 318 19.46 18.52 -30.27
C VAL A 318 19.60 19.55 -29.16
N THR A 319 18.49 19.95 -28.54
CA THR A 319 18.50 20.90 -27.42
C THR A 319 19.12 20.28 -26.17
N TYR A 320 18.82 19.01 -25.89
CA TYR A 320 19.41 18.29 -24.76
C TYR A 320 20.93 18.10 -24.93
N ASP A 321 21.37 17.70 -26.13
CA ASP A 321 22.77 17.55 -26.52
C ASP A 321 23.55 18.86 -26.28
N ALA A 322 22.94 20.00 -26.60
CA ALA A 322 23.54 21.32 -26.38
C ALA A 322 23.66 21.70 -24.90
N LEU A 323 22.70 21.29 -24.06
CA LEU A 323 22.60 21.72 -22.64
C LEU A 323 23.33 20.79 -21.67
N HIS A 324 23.27 19.47 -21.87
CA HIS A 324 23.61 18.51 -20.81
C HIS A 324 24.76 17.55 -21.17
N ARG A 325 25.03 17.31 -22.46
CA ARG A 325 26.14 16.48 -23.02
C ARG A 325 26.44 15.13 -22.33
N LYS A 326 25.53 14.58 -21.52
CA LYS A 326 25.76 13.35 -20.75
C LYS A 326 24.59 12.40 -20.92
N TYR A 327 24.86 11.24 -21.52
CA TYR A 327 23.95 10.10 -21.56
C TYR A 327 24.44 9.01 -20.60
N LEU A 328 23.53 8.15 -20.14
CA LEU A 328 23.91 6.99 -19.34
C LEU A 328 24.81 6.05 -20.17
N GLY A 329 25.90 5.57 -19.56
CA GLY A 329 26.84 4.66 -20.22
C GLY A 329 27.92 5.36 -21.05
N GLN A 330 27.87 6.68 -21.20
CA GLN A 330 29.02 7.46 -21.67
C GLN A 330 29.91 7.76 -20.47
N SER A 331 30.70 6.77 -20.04
CA SER A 331 31.91 7.06 -19.26
C SER A 331 32.78 8.00 -20.09
N ASN A 332 33.31 9.07 -19.49
CA ASN A 332 34.22 10.00 -20.14
C ASN A 332 35.35 9.23 -20.85
N LEU A 333 35.21 9.01 -22.16
CA LEU A 333 36.30 8.63 -23.05
C LEU A 333 37.11 9.86 -23.48
N ASN A 334 36.78 11.03 -22.95
CA ASN A 334 37.62 12.22 -23.05
C ASN A 334 38.43 12.32 -21.75
N HIS A 335 39.41 11.43 -21.60
CA HIS A 335 40.59 11.70 -20.80
C HIS A 335 41.78 11.59 -21.76
N ASP A 336 41.76 12.44 -22.78
CA ASP A 336 42.94 12.71 -23.61
C ASP A 336 43.69 13.89 -22.96
N ASP A 337 44.91 13.57 -22.56
CA ASP A 337 46.12 14.37 -22.68
C ASP A 337 46.24 15.66 -21.86
N GLU A 338 46.67 15.52 -20.61
CA GLU A 338 47.60 16.46 -19.96
C GLU A 338 48.32 15.75 -18.80
N TYR A 339 49.28 14.89 -19.14
CA TYR A 339 50.44 14.59 -18.30
C TYR A 339 51.69 14.71 -19.18
N ASP A 340 52.00 15.95 -19.55
CA ASP A 340 53.39 16.36 -19.76
C ASP A 340 54.00 16.64 -18.38
N ASP A 341 55.24 16.22 -18.21
CA ASP A 341 56.17 16.48 -17.11
C ASP A 341 55.84 15.90 -15.72
N MET A 342 56.24 14.65 -15.51
CA MET A 342 56.97 14.25 -14.29
C MET A 342 58.07 13.26 -14.67
N ASP A 343 59.14 13.81 -15.24
CA ASP A 343 60.47 13.25 -15.03
C ASP A 343 60.75 13.19 -13.51
N ASP A 344 61.44 12.12 -13.12
CA ASP A 344 62.18 11.99 -11.87
C ASP A 344 61.37 11.77 -10.58
N LEU A 345 61.19 10.49 -10.25
CA LEU A 345 61.43 9.97 -8.90
C LEU A 345 61.62 8.46 -8.98
N SER A 346 62.77 8.10 -9.57
CA SER A 346 63.47 6.91 -9.15
C SER A 346 63.95 7.09 -7.70
N SER A 347 63.99 5.99 -6.95
CA SER A 347 64.48 5.84 -5.57
C SER A 347 63.41 5.86 -4.46
N TYR A 348 63.51 4.86 -3.58
CA TYR A 348 62.62 4.46 -2.48
C TYR A 348 61.37 3.71 -2.96
N ILE A 349 61.37 2.38 -3.01
CA ILE A 349 61.31 1.51 -1.82
C ILE A 349 61.99 0.16 -2.11
N ARG A 350 62.91 -0.20 -1.21
CA ARG A 350 63.28 -1.58 -0.88
C ARG A 350 62.60 -1.93 0.43
#